data_AF-A0A6P7GQJ4-F1
#
_entry.id   AF-A0A6P7GQJ4-F1
#
_cell.length_a   1.000
_cell.length_b   1.000
_cell.length_c   1.000
_cell.angle_alpha   90.00
_cell.angle_beta   90.00
_cell.angle_gamma   90.00
#
_symmetry.space_group_name_H-M   'P 1'
#
loop_
_entity.id
_entity.type
_entity.pdbx_description
1 polymer ?
#
loop_
_entity_poly.entity_id
_entity_poly.type
_entity_poly.pdbx_seq_one_letter_code
_entity_poly.pdbx_strand_id
1 'polypeptide(L)'
;MHLHSFTYDYHLRCIYNYISGNPGVNKVCDRYNVHQFLDDFLKYYNKAPNFARNLVHTDTLTIKDLVTEGRQLFEYLLHNVNQYDFKVVEMESHENEPEYILVQVTSAPQVSYKDSQDQQHTDDFDITLIVYNLCAPFSPKDNILHLKYYLLLTSKR
;
A
#
# COMPACT_ATOMS: atom_id res chain seq x y z
N MET A 1 11.59 2.77 25.64
CA MET A 1 10.52 2.94 24.63
C MET A 1 11.05 3.87 23.56
N HIS A 2 11.15 3.43 22.30
CA HIS A 2 11.59 4.27 21.18
C HIS A 2 10.37 4.98 20.59
N LEU A 3 10.07 6.18 21.09
CA LEU A 3 8.85 6.93 20.71
C LEU A 3 8.69 7.05 19.20
N HIS A 4 9.78 7.30 18.48
CA HIS A 4 9.77 7.44 17.02
C HIS A 4 9.37 6.14 16.31
N SER A 5 9.93 4.99 16.73
CA SER A 5 9.54 3.67 16.22
C SER A 5 8.09 3.33 16.57
N PHE A 6 7.65 3.68 17.78
CA PHE A 6 6.26 3.48 18.19
C PHE A 6 5.28 4.27 17.31
N THR A 7 5.55 5.57 17.10
CA THR A 7 4.68 6.42 16.26
C THR A 7 4.67 5.92 14.81
N TYR A 8 5.82 5.56 14.26
CA TYR A 8 5.92 4.94 12.93
C TYR A 8 5.05 3.68 12.81
N ASP A 9 5.23 2.72 13.72
CA ASP A 9 4.50 1.45 13.71
C ASP A 9 3.00 1.66 13.94
N TYR A 10 2.62 2.62 14.79
CA TYR A 10 1.23 2.98 15.06
C TYR A 10 0.52 3.44 13.79
N HIS A 11 1.14 4.35 13.04
CA HIS A 11 0.57 4.86 11.80
C HIS A 11 0.40 3.77 10.73
N LEU A 12 1.42 2.92 10.52
CA LEU A 12 1.31 1.80 9.58
C LEU A 12 0.22 0.80 9.99
N ARG A 13 0.07 0.51 11.29
CA ARG A 13 -1.03 -0.34 11.80
C ARG A 13 -2.40 0.29 11.61
N CYS A 14 -2.54 1.61 11.79
CA CYS A 14 -3.80 2.30 11.52
C CYS A 14 -4.23 2.12 10.05
N ILE A 15 -3.31 2.31 9.11
CA ILE A 15 -3.59 2.10 7.67
C ILE A 15 -3.84 0.64 7.34
N TYR A 16 -3.04 -0.29 7.86
CA TYR A 16 -3.28 -1.73 7.68
C TYR A 16 -4.68 -2.12 8.17
N ASN A 17 -5.10 -1.67 9.35
CA ASN A 17 -6.43 -1.99 9.91
C ASN A 17 -7.57 -1.36 9.11
N TYR A 18 -7.38 -0.12 8.64
CA TYR A 18 -8.32 0.56 7.74
C TYR A 18 -8.54 -0.25 6.46
N ILE A 19 -7.44 -0.60 5.77
CA ILE A 19 -7.46 -1.34 4.50
C ILE A 19 -7.99 -2.77 4.66
N SER A 20 -7.63 -3.43 5.75
CA SER A 20 -8.07 -4.81 6.03
C SER A 20 -9.55 -4.89 6.44
N GLY A 21 -10.21 -3.75 6.67
CA GLY A 21 -11.61 -3.67 7.02
C GLY A 21 -11.92 -4.18 8.42
N ASN A 22 -11.03 -3.98 9.40
CA ASN A 22 -11.23 -4.43 10.77
C ASN A 22 -12.01 -3.38 11.59
N PRO A 23 -13.35 -3.46 11.72
CA PRO A 23 -14.18 -2.33 12.14
C PRO A 23 -14.00 -1.98 13.62
N GLY A 24 -13.59 -2.95 14.45
CA GLY A 24 -13.38 -2.73 15.89
C GLY A 24 -12.05 -2.06 16.23
N VAL A 25 -11.12 -1.95 15.27
CA VAL A 25 -9.77 -1.41 15.47
C VAL A 25 -9.50 -0.19 14.59
N ASN A 26 -10.33 0.02 13.55
CA ASN A 26 -10.17 1.13 12.62
C ASN A 26 -10.46 2.48 13.31
N LYS A 27 -9.50 3.41 13.21
CA LYS A 27 -9.60 4.79 13.70
C LYS A 27 -9.55 5.82 12.57
N VAL A 28 -9.50 5.36 11.32
CA VAL A 28 -9.37 6.18 10.12
C VAL A 28 -10.76 6.37 9.52
N CYS A 29 -11.05 7.58 9.05
CA CYS A 29 -12.32 7.93 8.42
C CYS A 29 -12.59 7.09 7.16
N ASP A 30 -13.86 6.94 6.81
CA ASP A 30 -14.24 6.29 5.56
C ASP A 30 -13.66 7.03 4.35
N ARG A 31 -13.37 6.29 3.28
CA ARG A 31 -12.78 6.79 2.01
C ARG A 31 -11.49 7.61 2.17
N TYR A 32 -10.70 7.35 3.22
CA TYR A 32 -9.42 8.00 3.43
C TYR A 32 -8.45 7.79 2.26
N ASN A 33 -7.74 8.85 1.86
CA ASN A 33 -6.79 8.80 0.77
C ASN A 33 -5.47 8.12 1.21
N VAL A 34 -5.43 6.80 1.02
CA VAL A 34 -4.34 5.92 1.47
C VAL A 34 -3.02 6.23 0.76
N HIS A 35 -3.05 6.41 -0.57
CA HIS A 35 -1.80 6.60 -1.33
C HIS A 35 -1.15 7.95 -1.01
N GLN A 36 -1.95 9.01 -0.86
CA GLN A 36 -1.45 10.32 -0.44
C GLN A 36 -0.84 10.27 0.96
N PHE A 37 -1.50 9.58 1.91
CA PHE A 37 -0.93 9.35 3.23
C PHE A 37 0.42 8.63 3.15
N LEU A 38 0.51 7.53 2.38
CA LEU A 38 1.74 6.75 2.27
C LEU A 38 2.87 7.56 1.62
N ASP A 39 2.54 8.41 0.66
CA ASP A 39 3.49 9.33 0.05
C ASP A 39 4.04 10.35 1.03
N ASP A 40 3.18 10.99 1.81
CA ASP A 40 3.62 11.96 2.82
C ASP A 40 4.34 11.27 3.98
N PHE A 41 3.92 10.07 4.35
CA PHE A 41 4.57 9.23 5.35
C PHE A 41 6.00 8.87 4.94
N LEU A 42 6.21 8.44 3.69
CA LEU A 42 7.54 8.09 3.17
C LEU A 42 8.42 9.32 2.92
N LYS A 43 7.85 10.48 2.60
CA LYS A 43 8.61 11.76 2.57
C LYS A 43 9.12 12.14 3.96
N TYR A 44 8.30 11.94 5.00
CA TYR A 44 8.69 12.23 6.39
C TYR A 44 9.67 11.19 6.95
N TYR A 45 9.40 9.90 6.72
CA TYR A 45 10.25 8.77 7.11
C TYR A 45 11.04 8.23 5.92
N ASN A 46 12.09 8.96 5.51
CA ASN A 46 13.00 8.54 4.43
C ASN A 46 13.73 7.21 4.72
N LYS A 47 13.77 6.79 5.99
CA LYS A 47 14.26 5.49 6.46
C LYS A 47 13.41 5.04 7.64
N ALA A 48 13.09 3.75 7.69
CA ALA A 48 12.43 3.15 8.84
C ALA A 48 13.28 3.35 10.12
N PRO A 49 12.66 3.72 11.26
CA PRO A 49 13.34 3.80 12.54
C PRO A 49 13.98 2.46 12.93
N ASN A 50 15.15 2.48 13.60
CA ASN A 50 15.93 1.27 13.90
C ASN A 50 15.18 0.15 14.65
N PHE A 51 14.19 0.52 15.45
CA PHE A 51 13.37 -0.41 16.25
C PHE A 51 11.91 -0.50 15.76
N ALA A 52 11.64 -0.06 14.53
CA ALA A 52 10.34 -0.27 13.89
C ALA A 52 10.14 -1.76 13.63
N ARG A 53 8.91 -2.24 13.83
CA ARG A 53 8.51 -3.62 13.57
C ARG A 53 7.71 -3.77 12.30
N ASN A 54 7.11 -2.68 11.85
CA ASN A 54 6.44 -2.61 10.57
C ASN A 54 7.38 -1.95 9.57
N LEU A 55 7.19 -2.26 8.28
CA LEU A 55 7.98 -1.68 7.21
C LEU A 55 7.04 -1.30 6.06
N VAL A 56 7.41 -0.26 5.33
CA VAL A 56 6.76 0.09 4.07
C VAL A 56 7.83 0.32 3.01
N HIS A 57 7.57 -0.21 1.83
CA HIS A 57 8.35 0.03 0.62
C HIS A 57 7.40 0.54 -0.47
N THR A 58 7.91 1.35 -1.40
CA THR A 58 7.17 1.80 -2.59
C THR A 58 8.05 1.73 -3.82
N ASP A 59 7.44 1.43 -4.96
CA ASP A 59 8.06 1.59 -6.27
C ASP A 59 6.98 1.77 -7.35
N THR A 60 7.42 2.03 -8.58
CA THR A 60 6.56 2.19 -9.75
C THR A 60 6.78 1.07 -10.76
N LEU A 61 5.71 0.66 -11.42
CA LEU A 61 5.71 -0.31 -12.50
C LEU A 61 5.14 0.35 -13.75
N THR A 62 5.88 0.29 -14.85
CA THR A 62 5.43 0.79 -16.15
C THR A 62 5.34 -0.35 -17.15
N ILE A 63 4.14 -0.59 -17.68
CA ILE A 63 3.89 -1.58 -18.72
C ILE A 63 3.62 -0.82 -20.01
N LYS A 64 4.47 -1.04 -21.03
CA LYS A 64 4.42 -0.34 -22.33
C LYS A 64 3.86 -1.25 -23.43
N ASP A 65 3.66 -0.66 -24.61
CA ASP A 65 3.29 -1.37 -25.84
C ASP A 65 1.99 -2.18 -25.69
N LEU A 66 1.05 -1.67 -24.89
CA LEU A 66 -0.25 -2.29 -24.72
C LEU A 66 -1.05 -2.23 -26.03
N VAL A 67 -1.93 -3.20 -26.24
CA VAL A 67 -2.91 -3.16 -27.34
C VAL A 67 -4.08 -2.24 -26.97
N THR A 68 -4.26 -1.96 -25.68
CA THR A 68 -5.38 -1.22 -25.09
C THR A 68 -4.84 -0.06 -24.26
N GLU A 69 -5.61 1.02 -24.16
CA GLU A 69 -5.26 2.18 -23.32
C GLU A 69 -5.04 1.72 -21.87
N GLY A 70 -3.97 2.21 -21.22
CA GLY A 70 -3.63 1.81 -19.86
C GLY A 70 -4.76 2.06 -18.86
N ARG A 71 -5.49 3.17 -19.04
CA ARG A 71 -6.68 3.49 -18.24
C ARG A 71 -7.75 2.42 -18.36
N GLN A 72 -8.10 2.00 -19.57
CA GLN A 72 -9.10 0.96 -19.80
C GLN A 72 -8.66 -0.39 -19.20
N LEU A 73 -7.36 -0.70 -19.25
CA LEU A 73 -6.83 -1.90 -18.60
C LEU A 73 -6.96 -1.82 -17.07
N PHE A 74 -6.66 -0.68 -16.46
CA PHE A 74 -6.84 -0.51 -15.02
C PHE A 74 -8.31 -0.58 -14.61
N GLU A 75 -9.21 0.07 -15.35
CA GLU A 75 -10.66 -0.04 -15.14
C GLU A 75 -11.11 -1.50 -15.27
N TYR A 76 -10.59 -2.26 -16.23
CA TYR A 76 -10.86 -3.69 -16.35
C TYR A 76 -10.43 -4.46 -15.08
N LEU A 77 -9.24 -4.18 -14.52
CA LEU A 77 -8.78 -4.80 -13.28
C LEU A 77 -9.73 -4.50 -12.11
N LEU A 78 -10.22 -3.26 -11.99
CA LEU A 78 -11.18 -2.87 -10.95
C LEU A 78 -12.48 -3.69 -11.05
N HIS A 79 -13.02 -3.86 -12.25
CA HIS A 79 -14.28 -4.60 -12.46
C HIS A 79 -14.12 -6.13 -12.34
N ASN A 80 -12.89 -6.64 -12.51
CA ASN A 80 -12.60 -8.07 -12.51
C ASN A 80 -11.73 -8.49 -11.31
N VAL A 81 -11.70 -7.67 -10.26
CA VAL A 81 -10.79 -7.82 -9.12
C VAL A 81 -10.84 -9.20 -8.45
N ASN A 82 -12.01 -9.83 -8.43
CA ASN A 82 -12.25 -11.15 -7.85
C ASN A 82 -11.46 -12.28 -8.54
N GLN A 83 -10.92 -12.06 -9.73
CA GLN A 83 -10.10 -13.03 -10.44
C GLN A 83 -8.64 -13.05 -9.95
N TYR A 84 -8.22 -12.05 -9.16
CA TYR A 84 -6.82 -11.79 -8.85
C TYR A 84 -6.52 -11.77 -7.34
N ASP A 85 -7.46 -12.20 -6.49
CA ASP A 85 -7.35 -12.15 -5.02
C ASP A 85 -7.09 -10.74 -4.45
N PHE A 86 -7.51 -9.71 -5.19
CA PHE A 86 -7.48 -8.33 -4.74
C PHE A 86 -8.85 -7.90 -4.18
N LYS A 87 -8.85 -6.79 -3.46
CA LYS A 87 -10.02 -6.01 -3.06
C LYS A 87 -9.88 -4.60 -3.60
N VAL A 88 -10.99 -3.99 -4.01
CA VAL A 88 -11.02 -2.58 -4.37
C VAL A 88 -11.35 -1.75 -3.13
N VAL A 89 -10.57 -0.71 -2.87
CA VAL A 89 -10.89 0.31 -1.86
C VAL A 89 -11.11 1.64 -2.59
N GLU A 90 -12.30 2.21 -2.39
CA GLU A 90 -12.68 3.54 -2.86
C GLU A 90 -12.13 4.60 -1.90
N MET A 91 -11.52 5.65 -2.44
CA MET A 91 -10.95 6.78 -1.72
C MET A 91 -11.52 8.09 -2.24
N GLU A 92 -11.55 9.09 -1.37
CA GLU A 92 -11.90 10.46 -1.72
C GLU A 92 -10.73 11.12 -2.46
N SER A 93 -11.02 11.69 -3.64
CA SER A 93 -10.09 12.53 -4.39
C SER A 93 -10.39 14.00 -4.19
N HIS A 94 -9.37 14.83 -4.35
CA HIS A 94 -9.51 16.27 -4.40
C HIS A 94 -10.27 16.77 -5.65
N GLU A 95 -10.36 15.96 -6.70
CA GLU A 95 -10.97 16.33 -7.99
C GLU A 95 -12.45 15.93 -8.14
N ASN A 96 -13.14 15.60 -7.03
CA ASN A 96 -14.54 15.14 -6.98
C ASN A 96 -14.86 13.81 -7.68
N GLU A 97 -13.89 13.16 -8.32
CA GLU A 97 -14.03 11.80 -8.85
C GLU A 97 -13.39 10.80 -7.89
N PRO A 98 -14.08 9.70 -7.50
CA PRO A 98 -13.51 8.73 -6.58
C PRO A 98 -12.26 8.07 -7.17
N GLU A 99 -11.24 7.91 -6.34
CA GLU A 99 -10.03 7.16 -6.68
C GLU A 99 -10.10 5.75 -6.12
N TYR A 100 -9.41 4.81 -6.77
CA TYR A 100 -9.47 3.41 -6.40
C TYR A 100 -8.07 2.83 -6.24
N ILE A 101 -7.88 2.04 -5.19
CA ILE A 101 -6.71 1.19 -5.01
C ILE A 101 -7.12 -0.28 -5.04
N LEU A 102 -6.22 -1.10 -5.56
CA LEU A 102 -6.25 -2.55 -5.45
C LEU A 102 -5.42 -2.96 -4.24
N VAL A 103 -6.00 -3.78 -3.37
CA VAL A 103 -5.36 -4.26 -2.15
C VAL A 103 -5.36 -5.78 -2.10
N GLN A 104 -4.22 -6.37 -1.80
CA GLN A 104 -4.10 -7.78 -1.45
C GLN A 104 -3.38 -7.92 -0.11
N VAL A 105 -3.88 -8.79 0.77
CA VAL A 105 -3.26 -9.10 2.07
C VAL A 105 -2.91 -10.57 2.11
N THR A 106 -1.65 -10.89 2.39
CA THR A 106 -1.15 -12.26 2.51
C THR A 106 -0.44 -12.42 3.83
N SER A 107 -0.76 -13.48 4.59
CA SER A 107 0.00 -13.82 5.80
C SER A 107 1.26 -14.62 5.45
N ALA A 108 2.40 -14.16 5.95
CA ALA A 108 3.69 -14.81 5.82
C ALA A 108 4.20 -15.21 7.20
N PRO A 109 4.04 -16.49 7.61
CA PRO A 109 4.56 -16.98 8.88
C PRO A 109 6.08 -17.22 8.82
N GLN A 110 6.75 -17.11 9.97
CA GLN A 110 8.14 -17.49 10.16
C GLN A 110 9.15 -16.79 9.22
N VAL A 111 8.94 -15.51 8.95
CA VAL A 111 9.86 -14.71 8.15
C VAL A 111 11.12 -14.42 8.96
N SER A 112 12.25 -14.97 8.52
CA SER A 112 13.55 -14.70 9.11
C SER A 112 14.19 -13.46 8.48
N TYR A 113 14.63 -12.52 9.30
CA TYR A 113 15.32 -11.31 8.85
C TYR A 113 16.38 -10.86 9.85
N LYS A 114 17.27 -9.98 9.42
CA LYS A 114 18.24 -9.32 10.29
C LYS A 114 17.85 -7.86 10.51
N ASP A 115 17.91 -7.42 11.75
CA ASP A 115 17.66 -6.03 12.09
C ASP A 115 18.87 -5.12 11.81
N SER A 116 18.73 -3.84 12.15
CA SER A 116 19.81 -2.85 12.00
C SER A 116 21.06 -3.12 12.83
N GLN A 117 21.00 -4.06 13.78
CA GLN A 117 22.10 -4.50 14.64
C GLN A 117 22.64 -5.88 14.23
N ASP A 118 22.24 -6.38 13.05
CA ASP A 118 22.57 -7.72 12.52
C ASP A 118 22.02 -8.88 13.38
N GLN A 119 21.08 -8.60 14.29
CA GLN A 119 20.43 -9.64 15.08
C GLN A 119 19.37 -10.35 14.24
N GLN A 120 19.37 -11.68 14.27
CA GLN A 120 18.38 -12.49 13.56
C GLN A 120 17.08 -12.56 14.36
N HIS A 121 15.98 -12.24 13.69
CA HIS A 121 14.61 -12.36 14.20
C HIS A 121 13.82 -13.32 13.31
N THR A 122 12.77 -13.91 13.87
CA THR A 122 11.80 -14.72 13.14
C THR A 122 10.43 -14.32 13.63
N ASP A 123 9.65 -13.69 12.76
CA ASP A 123 8.34 -13.15 13.10
C ASP A 123 7.31 -13.51 12.02
N ASP A 124 6.03 -13.45 12.40
CA ASP A 124 4.93 -13.57 11.46
C ASP A 124 4.51 -12.18 10.99
N PHE A 125 4.32 -12.04 9.67
CA PHE A 125 3.90 -10.78 9.05
C PHE A 125 2.59 -10.96 8.30
N ASP A 126 1.80 -9.89 8.27
CA ASP A 126 0.86 -9.67 7.19
C ASP A 126 1.50 -8.73 6.17
N ILE A 127 1.59 -9.21 4.94
CA ILE A 127 2.11 -8.48 3.79
C ILE A 127 0.91 -7.89 3.04
N THR A 128 0.80 -6.57 3.02
CA THR A 128 -0.23 -5.85 2.28
C THR A 128 0.38 -5.22 1.03
N LEU A 129 -0.05 -5.68 -0.13
CA LEU A 129 0.24 -5.05 -1.41
C LEU A 129 -0.89 -4.08 -1.74
N ILE A 130 -0.53 -2.82 -1.95
CA ILE A 130 -1.44 -1.74 -2.36
C ILE A 130 -0.98 -1.28 -3.73
N VAL A 131 -1.88 -1.21 -4.71
CA VAL A 131 -1.58 -0.79 -6.08
C VAL A 131 -2.57 0.29 -6.48
N TYR A 132 -2.07 1.38 -7.06
CA TYR A 132 -2.91 2.42 -7.62
C TYR A 132 -2.37 2.88 -8.98
N ASN A 133 -3.28 3.38 -9.82
CA ASN A 133 -2.93 3.93 -11.11
C ASN A 133 -2.34 5.34 -10.92
N LEU A 134 -1.12 5.55 -11.41
CA LEU A 134 -0.52 6.88 -11.40
C LEU A 134 -1.23 7.75 -12.43
N CYS A 135 -2.13 8.62 -11.97
CA CYS A 135 -2.64 9.72 -12.78
C CYS A 135 -1.57 10.83 -12.88
N ALA A 136 -1.10 11.09 -14.11
CA ALA A 136 -0.38 12.28 -14.60
C ALA A 136 1.16 12.23 -14.74
N PRO A 137 1.74 12.91 -15.75
CA PRO A 137 1.14 13.60 -16.89
C PRO A 137 1.32 12.75 -18.15
N PHE A 138 0.48 11.74 -18.35
CA PHE A 138 0.48 10.95 -19.58
C PHE A 138 -0.91 10.99 -20.21
N SER A 139 -0.93 11.05 -21.54
CA SER A 139 -2.15 11.26 -22.29
C SER A 139 -3.09 10.10 -21.95
N PRO A 140 -4.38 10.35 -21.64
CA PRO A 140 -5.34 9.29 -21.34
C PRO A 140 -5.50 8.24 -22.46
N LYS A 141 -4.93 8.50 -23.65
CA LYS A 141 -4.89 7.60 -24.81
C LYS A 141 -3.59 6.81 -24.97
N ASP A 142 -2.73 6.81 -23.95
CA ASP A 142 -1.46 6.10 -24.04
C ASP A 142 -1.68 4.61 -23.80
N ASN A 143 -1.12 3.80 -24.70
CA ASN A 143 -1.03 2.33 -24.59
C ASN A 143 0.05 1.93 -23.56
N ILE A 144 0.08 2.64 -22.44
CA ILE A 144 1.03 2.48 -21.34
C ILE A 144 0.24 2.52 -20.04
N LEU A 145 0.49 1.56 -19.16
CA LEU A 145 -0.06 1.51 -17.80
C LEU A 145 1.04 1.83 -16.80
N HIS A 146 0.87 2.94 -16.07
CA HIS A 146 1.75 3.35 -14.98
C HIS A 146 1.09 3.05 -13.65
N LEU A 147 1.65 2.10 -12.91
CA LEU A 147 1.22 1.75 -11.58
C LEU A 147 2.24 2.22 -10.57
N LYS A 148 1.76 2.56 -9.38
CA LYS A 148 2.60 2.63 -8.20
C LYS A 148 2.07 1.67 -7.17
N TYR A 149 2.99 1.04 -6.47
CA TYR A 149 2.65 0.10 -5.43
C TYR A 149 3.33 0.44 -4.11
N TYR A 150 2.70 -0.01 -3.05
CA TYR A 150 3.25 -0.03 -1.71
C TYR A 150 3.21 -1.45 -1.18
N LEU A 151 4.29 -1.88 -0.55
CA LEU A 151 4.38 -3.15 0.16
C LEU A 151 4.54 -2.84 1.65
N LEU A 152 3.49 -3.12 2.42
CA LEU A 152 3.50 -2.97 3.88
C LEU A 152 3.73 -4.33 4.51
N LEU A 153 4.74 -4.42 5.38
CA LEU A 153 4.94 -5.57 6.25
C LEU A 153 4.48 -5.17 7.65
N THR A 154 3.40 -5.80 8.13
CA THR A 154 2.85 -5.55 9.46
C THR A 154 3.16 -6.73 10.36
N SER A 155 3.98 -6.53 11.39
CA SER A 155 4.32 -7.59 12.34
C SER A 155 3.12 -7.95 13.22
N LYS A 156 2.87 -9.25 13.41
CA LYS A 156 1.81 -9.80 14.28
C LYS A 156 2.17 -9.81 15.78
N ARG A 157 3.35 -9.32 16.13
CA ARG A 157 3.86 -9.28 17.51
C ARG A 157 3.39 -8.07 18.32
#